data_AF-A0A0A0BKI8-F1
#
_entry.id   AF-A0A0A0BKI8-F1
#
_cell.length_a   1.000
_cell.length_b   1.000
_cell.length_c   1.000
_cell.angle_alpha   90.00
_cell.angle_beta   90.00
_cell.angle_gamma   90.00
#
_symmetry.space_group_name_H-M   'P 1'
#
loop_
_entity.id
_entity.type
_entity.pdbx_description
1 polymer ?
#
loop_
_entity_poly.entity_id
_entity_poly.type
_entity_poly.pdbx_seq_one_letter_code
_entity_poly.pdbx_strand_id
1 'polypeptide(L)'
;ALAAQGRWSEAVLDRFRAVLRSLEERTVLDERPGRTAHEAAYEAARRLPEHTEALDRAARLFDDVCYGGTRAAEADHTWVQTLDETIVATRPAPATPQGPSPVSGPSLPVVTR
;
A
#
# COMPACT_ATOMS: atom_id res chain seq x y z
N ALA A 1 -10.30 -21.21 -0.81
CA ALA A 1 -9.80 -19.97 -1.43
C ALA A 1 -10.86 -19.42 -2.38
N LEU A 2 -11.08 -18.11 -2.41
CA LEU A 2 -12.09 -17.46 -3.28
C LEU A 2 -11.80 -17.67 -4.78
N ALA A 3 -10.51 -17.67 -5.15
CA ALA A 3 -10.04 -18.01 -6.50
C ALA A 3 -10.50 -19.41 -6.95
N ALA A 4 -10.45 -20.40 -6.06
CA ALA A 4 -10.90 -21.77 -6.36
C ALA A 4 -12.42 -21.89 -6.55
N GLN A 5 -13.19 -20.84 -6.25
CA GLN A 5 -14.64 -20.77 -6.45
C GLN A 5 -15.02 -19.86 -7.63
N GLY A 6 -14.05 -19.40 -8.44
CA GLY A 6 -14.28 -18.44 -9.53
C GLY A 6 -14.67 -17.04 -9.06
N ARG A 7 -14.52 -16.74 -7.76
CA ARG A 7 -14.83 -15.43 -7.16
C ARG A 7 -13.62 -14.50 -7.26
N TRP A 8 -13.24 -14.20 -8.51
CA TRP A 8 -12.01 -13.48 -8.83
C TRP A 8 -11.94 -12.08 -8.24
N SER A 9 -13.03 -11.31 -8.27
CA SER A 9 -13.10 -9.99 -7.62
C SER A 9 -12.70 -10.05 -6.16
N GLU A 10 -13.28 -10.97 -5.39
CA GLU A 10 -12.99 -11.08 -3.97
C GLU A 10 -11.59 -11.65 -3.71
N ALA A 11 -11.12 -12.54 -4.57
CA ALA A 11 -9.75 -13.05 -4.51
C ALA A 11 -8.73 -11.92 -4.74
N VAL A 12 -8.97 -11.01 -5.69
CA VAL A 12 -8.13 -9.83 -5.92
C VAL A 12 -8.11 -8.91 -4.70
N LEU A 13 -9.28 -8.63 -4.11
CA LEU A 13 -9.36 -7.79 -2.91
C LEU A 13 -8.60 -8.40 -1.72
N ASP A 14 -8.75 -9.70 -1.50
CA ASP A 14 -8.04 -10.43 -0.44
C ASP A 14 -6.53 -10.45 -0.70
N ARG A 15 -6.12 -10.70 -1.94
CA ARG A 15 -4.70 -10.72 -2.31
C ARG A 15 -4.07 -9.34 -2.13
N PHE A 16 -4.72 -8.27 -2.56
CA PHE A 16 -4.23 -6.90 -2.36
C PHE A 16 -4.06 -6.56 -0.87
N ARG A 17 -5.02 -6.95 -0.02
CA ARG A 17 -4.89 -6.80 1.44
C ARG A 17 -3.71 -7.58 2.01
N ALA A 18 -3.43 -8.77 1.48
CA ALA A 18 -2.24 -9.54 1.86
C ALA A 18 -0.94 -8.82 1.45
N VAL A 19 -0.89 -8.18 0.27
CA VAL A 19 0.26 -7.37 -0.15
C VAL A 19 0.52 -6.23 0.84
N LEU A 20 -0.51 -5.48 1.21
CA LEU A 20 -0.37 -4.37 2.16
C LEU A 20 0.15 -4.86 3.51
N ARG A 21 -0.41 -5.95 4.03
CA ARG A 21 0.07 -6.56 5.28
C ARG A 21 1.53 -6.99 5.19
N SER A 22 1.94 -7.61 4.08
CA SER A 22 3.34 -8.01 3.89
C SER A 22 4.28 -6.80 3.87
N LEU A 23 3.86 -5.70 3.26
CA LEU A 23 4.62 -4.44 3.26
C LEU A 23 4.73 -3.82 4.66
N GLU A 24 3.68 -3.89 5.47
CA GLU A 24 3.67 -3.45 6.87
C GLU A 24 4.58 -4.33 7.75
N GLU A 25 4.46 -5.65 7.64
CA GLU A 25 5.31 -6.63 8.35
C GLU A 25 6.80 -6.44 8.03
N ARG A 26 7.11 -6.02 6.80
CA ARG A 26 8.47 -5.73 6.34
C ARG A 26 8.93 -4.31 6.64
N THR A 27 8.15 -3.51 7.37
CA THR A 27 8.45 -2.09 7.71
C THR A 27 8.63 -1.18 6.50
N VAL A 28 8.07 -1.58 5.34
CA VAL A 28 8.03 -0.77 4.13
C VAL A 28 6.92 0.28 4.26
N LEU A 29 5.79 -0.11 4.86
CA LEU A 29 4.69 0.77 5.24
C LEU A 29 4.57 0.85 6.76
N ASP A 30 4.23 2.03 7.28
CA ASP A 30 3.85 2.19 8.68
C ASP A 30 2.40 1.72 8.88
N GLU A 31 2.14 0.92 9.91
CA GLU A 31 0.77 0.47 10.25
C GLU A 31 -0.09 1.69 10.62
N ARG A 32 -1.15 1.93 9.83
CA ARG A 32 -2.07 3.06 10.05
C ARG A 32 -3.52 2.64 9.84
N PRO A 33 -4.37 2.67 10.88
CA PRO A 33 -5.78 2.41 10.71
C PRO A 33 -6.43 3.50 9.85
N GLY A 34 -7.26 3.09 8.89
CA GLY A 34 -8.03 3.99 8.03
C GLY A 34 -7.30 4.48 6.77
N ARG A 35 -6.09 3.97 6.46
CA ARG A 35 -5.41 4.27 5.20
C ARG A 35 -6.17 3.68 4.01
N THR A 36 -6.30 4.45 2.94
CA THR A 36 -6.88 3.99 1.66
C THR A 36 -5.88 3.15 0.86
N ALA A 37 -6.38 2.36 -0.08
CA ALA A 37 -5.53 1.54 -0.97
C ALA A 37 -4.54 2.40 -1.78
N HIS A 38 -5.00 3.55 -2.27
CA HIS A 38 -4.19 4.47 -3.06
C HIS A 38 -3.08 5.12 -2.24
N GLU A 39 -3.36 5.55 -1.01
CA GLU A 39 -2.34 6.08 -0.09
C GLU A 39 -1.29 5.02 0.24
N ALA A 40 -1.69 3.76 0.43
CA ALA A 40 -0.77 2.67 0.71
C ALA A 40 0.15 2.38 -0.48
N ALA A 41 -0.40 2.33 -1.69
CA ALA A 41 0.38 2.17 -2.91
C ALA A 41 1.35 3.33 -3.13
N TYR A 42 0.91 4.58 -2.90
CA TYR A 42 1.76 5.76 -3.01
C TYR A 42 2.95 5.73 -2.03
N GLU A 43 2.71 5.41 -0.75
CA GLU A 43 3.77 5.30 0.24
C GLU A 43 4.73 4.14 -0.06
N ALA A 44 4.21 2.98 -0.49
CA ALA A 44 5.02 1.84 -0.87
C ALA A 44 5.90 2.16 -2.09
N ALA A 45 5.37 2.87 -3.09
CA ALA A 45 6.10 3.30 -4.26
C ALA A 45 7.29 4.21 -3.92
N ARG A 46 7.19 5.04 -2.88
CA ARG A 46 8.32 5.85 -2.40
C ARG A 46 9.49 5.01 -1.87
N ARG A 47 9.22 3.80 -1.37
CA ARG A 47 10.23 2.85 -0.87
C ARG A 47 10.66 1.82 -1.93
N LEU A 48 9.83 1.63 -2.94
CA LEU A 48 10.01 0.68 -4.06
C LEU A 48 9.79 1.41 -5.40
N PRO A 49 10.68 2.34 -5.78
CA PRO A 49 10.47 3.19 -6.96
C PRO A 49 10.35 2.40 -8.25
N GLU A 50 11.02 1.24 -8.35
CA GLU A 50 10.95 0.31 -9.49
C GLU A 50 9.55 -0.28 -9.71
N HIS A 51 8.70 -0.28 -8.68
CA HIS A 51 7.35 -0.87 -8.71
C HIS A 51 6.24 0.18 -8.66
N THR A 52 6.56 1.46 -8.85
CA THR A 52 5.59 2.58 -8.72
C THR A 52 4.36 2.40 -9.60
N GLU A 53 4.55 2.14 -10.90
CA GLU A 53 3.44 1.98 -11.85
C GLU A 53 2.61 0.73 -11.55
N ALA A 54 3.26 -0.35 -11.12
CA ALA A 54 2.58 -1.59 -10.78
C ALA A 54 1.74 -1.45 -9.50
N LEU A 55 2.26 -0.75 -8.47
CA LEU A 55 1.55 -0.45 -7.24
C LEU A 55 0.34 0.47 -7.49
N ASP A 56 0.51 1.52 -8.29
CA ASP A 56 -0.60 2.43 -8.66
C ASP A 56 -1.70 1.66 -9.41
N ARG A 57 -1.33 0.82 -10.37
CA ARG A 57 -2.28 -0.03 -11.09
C ARG A 57 -3.01 -1.00 -10.16
N ALA A 58 -2.31 -1.60 -9.20
CA ALA A 58 -2.92 -2.51 -8.24
C ALA A 58 -3.94 -1.80 -7.33
N ALA A 59 -3.64 -0.57 -6.88
CA ALA A 59 -4.57 0.24 -6.12
C ALA A 59 -5.81 0.64 -6.94
N ARG A 60 -5.64 1.02 -8.20
CA ARG A 60 -6.78 1.32 -9.11
C ARG A 60 -7.67 0.10 -9.31
N LEU A 61 -7.07 -1.06 -9.59
CA LEU A 61 -7.80 -2.31 -9.74
C LEU A 61 -8.59 -2.64 -8.46
N PHE A 62 -7.99 -2.43 -7.28
CA PHE A 62 -8.68 -2.61 -6.01
C PHE A 62 -9.90 -1.68 -5.90
N ASP A 63 -9.74 -0.39 -6.17
CA ASP A 63 -10.84 0.59 -6.08
C ASP A 63 -11.95 0.30 -7.10
N ASP A 64 -11.58 -0.08 -8.33
CA ASP A 64 -12.53 -0.44 -9.39
C ASP A 64 -13.37 -1.67 -8.98
N VAL A 65 -12.75 -2.66 -8.33
CA VAL A 65 -13.45 -3.87 -7.85
C VAL A 65 -14.26 -3.57 -6.58
N CYS A 66 -13.71 -2.80 -5.65
CA CYS A 66 -14.32 -2.53 -4.34
C CYS A 66 -15.48 -1.53 -4.43
N TYR A 67 -15.32 -0.47 -5.22
CA TYR A 67 -16.26 0.64 -5.33
C TYR A 67 -16.85 0.80 -6.73
N GLY A 68 -16.08 0.50 -7.78
CA GLY A 68 -16.49 0.65 -9.17
C GLY A 68 -17.43 -0.44 -9.72
N GLY A 69 -17.60 -1.55 -8.99
CA GLY A 69 -18.41 -2.69 -9.43
C GLY A 69 -17.79 -3.50 -10.57
N THR A 70 -16.50 -3.29 -10.85
CA THR A 70 -15.76 -4.03 -11.88
C THR A 70 -15.59 -5.48 -11.48
N ARG A 71 -15.85 -6.40 -12.43
CA ARG A 71 -15.50 -7.81 -12.26
C ARG A 71 -14.04 -8.04 -12.62
N ALA A 72 -13.25 -8.48 -11.67
CA ALA A 72 -11.91 -8.95 -11.96
C ALA A 72 -11.95 -10.32 -12.64
N ALA A 73 -10.93 -10.61 -13.43
CA ALA A 73 -10.69 -11.91 -14.03
C ALA A 73 -9.56 -12.67 -13.31
N GLU A 74 -9.39 -13.94 -13.66
CA GLU A 74 -8.27 -14.77 -13.19
C GLU A 74 -6.90 -14.16 -13.53
N ALA A 75 -6.80 -13.52 -14.69
CA ALA A 75 -5.58 -12.82 -15.12
C ALA A 75 -5.21 -11.67 -14.17
N ASP A 76 -6.21 -10.94 -13.67
CA ASP A 76 -6.00 -9.84 -12.71
C ASP A 76 -5.50 -10.38 -11.37
N HIS A 77 -6.12 -11.47 -10.89
CA HIS A 77 -5.67 -12.14 -9.67
C HIS A 77 -4.23 -12.66 -9.79
N THR A 78 -3.92 -13.35 -10.89
CA THR A 78 -2.59 -13.88 -11.16
C THR A 78 -1.56 -12.75 -11.24
N TRP A 79 -1.90 -11.64 -11.91
CA TRP A 79 -1.02 -10.48 -12.00
C TRP A 79 -0.73 -9.84 -10.63
N VAL A 80 -1.74 -9.64 -9.78
CA VAL A 80 -1.54 -9.12 -8.41
C VAL A 80 -0.71 -10.10 -7.57
N GLN A 81 -0.90 -11.41 -7.76
CA GLN A 81 -0.09 -12.43 -7.09
C GLN A 81 1.38 -12.35 -7.51
N THR A 82 1.69 -12.24 -8.80
CA THR A 82 3.07 -12.11 -9.29
C THR A 82 3.70 -10.80 -8.82
N LEU A 83 2.92 -9.71 -8.75
CA LEU A 83 3.38 -8.45 -8.19
C LEU A 83 3.80 -8.60 -6.71
N ASP A 84 2.98 -9.26 -5.89
CA ASP A 84 3.30 -9.55 -4.48
C ASP A 84 4.63 -10.31 -4.36
N GLU A 85 4.78 -11.40 -5.11
CA GLU A 85 6.01 -12.21 -5.11
C GLU A 85 7.24 -11.39 -5.51
N THR A 86 7.09 -10.52 -6.51
CA THR A 86 8.16 -9.63 -6.98
C THR A 86 8.54 -8.59 -5.92
N ILE A 87 7.54 -7.98 -5.27
CA ILE A 87 7.73 -7.00 -4.19
C ILE A 87 8.41 -7.66 -2.98
N VAL A 88 8.01 -8.89 -2.63
CA VAL A 88 8.61 -9.68 -1.56
C VAL A 88 10.08 -9.99 -1.85
N ALA A 89 10.40 -10.35 -3.10
CA ALA A 89 11.78 -10.61 -3.53
C ALA A 89 12.64 -9.34 -3.64
N THR A 90 12.03 -8.17 -3.82
CA THR A 90 12.74 -6.89 -3.97
C THR A 90 13.24 -6.38 -2.62
N ARG A 91 14.51 -5.95 -2.57
CA ARG A 91 15.08 -5.29 -1.39
C ARG A 91 14.56 -3.85 -1.30
N PRO A 92 13.88 -3.44 -0.21
CA PRO A 92 13.42 -2.07 -0.05
C PRO A 92 14.61 -1.10 -0.02
N ALA A 93 14.46 0.07 -0.64
CA ALA A 93 15.42 1.14 -0.45
C ALA A 93 15.44 1.56 1.04
N PRO A 94 16.62 1.91 1.60
CA PRO A 94 16.68 2.37 2.98
C PRO A 94 15.75 3.56 3.17
N ALA A 95 14.89 3.49 4.19
CA ALA A 95 14.14 4.64 4.64
C ALA A 95 15.14 5.76 4.92
N THR A 96 15.05 6.89 4.21
CA THR A 96 15.61 8.11 4.79
C THR A 96 14.79 8.37 6.05
N PRO A 97 15.38 8.35 7.25
CA PRO A 97 14.63 8.69 8.44
C PRO A 97 14.14 10.12 8.24
N GLN A 98 12.82 10.28 8.06
CA GLN A 98 12.20 11.56 8.30
C GLN A 98 12.40 11.82 9.78
N GLY A 99 13.42 12.64 10.10
CA GLY A 99 13.65 13.11 11.45
C GLY A 99 12.36 13.69 12.03
N PRO A 100 12.16 13.62 13.35
CA PRO A 100 10.93 14.09 13.98
C PRO A 100 10.63 15.50 13.48
N SER A 101 9.46 15.68 12.85
CA SER A 101 8.99 17.00 12.46
C SER A 101 9.03 17.89 13.70
N PRO A 102 9.69 19.06 13.67
CA PRO A 102 9.68 19.94 14.82
C PRO A 102 8.24 20.31 15.10
N VAL A 103 7.76 19.95 16.30
CA VAL A 103 6.50 20.48 16.82
C VAL A 103 6.62 22.00 16.78
N SER A 104 5.93 22.61 15.82
CA SER A 104 5.78 24.06 15.76
C SER A 104 4.78 24.46 16.85
N GLY A 105 5.29 24.58 18.08
CA GLY A 105 4.57 25.20 19.19
C GLY A 105 4.85 26.71 19.17
N PRO A 106 3.84 27.58 19.29
CA PRO A 106 4.03 29.02 19.18
C PRO A 106 4.88 29.55 20.35
N SER A 107 5.92 30.29 19.97
CA SER A 107 6.73 31.12 20.84
C SER A 107 5.85 32.17 21.53
N LEU A 108 5.81 32.13 22.87
CA LEU A 108 5.33 33.25 23.68
C LEU A 108 6.53 33.86 24.40
N PRO A 109 6.77 35.18 24.30
CA PRO A 109 7.63 35.87 25.24
C PRO A 109 6.81 36.19 26.49
N VAL A 110 7.19 35.64 27.65
CA VAL A 110 6.75 36.20 28.93
C VAL A 110 7.95 36.80 29.64
N VAL A 111 8.04 38.12 29.49
CA VAL A 111 8.77 39.01 30.38
C VAL A 111 7.98 39.11 31.70
N THR A 112 8.66 39.59 32.77
CA THR A 112 8.16 39.91 34.13
C THR A 112 8.43 38.77 35.12
N ARG A 113 9.26 38.94 36.17
CA ARG A 113 9.40 40.07 37.09
C ARG A 113 10.79 40.14 37.70
#